data_AF-A0A3D9RL63-F1
#
_entry.id   AF-A0A3D9RL63-F1
#
_cell.length_a   1.000
_cell.length_b   1.000
_cell.length_c   1.000
_cell.angle_alpha   90.00
_cell.angle_beta   90.00
_cell.angle_gamma   90.00
#
_symmetry.space_group_name_H-M   'P 1'
#
loop_
_entity.id
_entity.type
_entity.pdbx_description
1 polymer ?
#
loop_
_entity_poly.entity_id
_entity_poly.type
_entity_poly.pdbx_seq_one_letter_code
_entity_poly.pdbx_strand_id
1 'polypeptide(L)'
;MIAVSANRNKVAKNKTILIHIILGVVVFYFIFHPITMVLYWYEFNKEPITTKSFFEVLSHRTLHSFSYKMLNMSLAFIIMGGAIGAVFGMYRIKTKKLNKHLSLLKKDLINLINQGENQFLEFKSSIRFDYQLKKVNVDLETVIAKTIVGFMNAKGGKLIIGINDKGQVLGLENDYNTLKLKNIDGFEQKIYQIISKFIGKEYCAYITVFFQEIEKNSICIVDVEKTKEPAYVITGSNTTFYLRTGNSTRPLSIKEAIHFINMEREI
;
A
#
# COMPACT_ATOMS: atom_id res chain seq x y z
N MET A 1 -24.67 -19.80 -7.45
CA MET A 1 -23.86 -18.61 -7.85
C MET A 1 -22.36 -18.77 -7.59
N ILE A 2 -21.93 -19.31 -6.44
CA ILE A 2 -20.50 -19.37 -6.03
C ILE A 2 -19.65 -20.29 -6.95
N ALA A 3 -20.16 -21.46 -7.33
CA ALA A 3 -19.45 -22.40 -8.21
C ALA A 3 -19.20 -21.85 -9.64
N VAL A 4 -20.15 -21.08 -10.18
CA VAL A 4 -20.04 -20.45 -11.50
C VAL A 4 -18.96 -19.35 -11.51
N SER A 5 -18.86 -18.59 -10.41
CA SER A 5 -17.85 -17.54 -10.22
C SER A 5 -16.43 -18.13 -10.09
N ALA A 6 -16.28 -19.21 -9.33
CA ALA A 6 -15.00 -19.91 -9.17
C ALA A 6 -14.48 -20.48 -10.49
N ASN A 7 -15.37 -21.06 -11.31
CA ASN A 7 -15.01 -21.63 -12.59
C ASN A 7 -14.57 -20.56 -13.60
N ARG A 8 -15.28 -19.43 -13.67
CA ARG A 8 -14.90 -18.29 -14.55
C ARG A 8 -13.52 -17.71 -14.22
N ASN A 9 -13.19 -17.58 -12.93
CA ASN A 9 -11.88 -17.10 -12.50
C ASN A 9 -10.74 -18.07 -12.84
N LYS A 10 -10.98 -19.38 -12.73
CA LYS A 10 -10.02 -20.42 -13.11
C LYS A 10 -9.76 -20.41 -14.62
N VAL A 11 -10.81 -20.28 -15.44
CA VAL A 11 -10.70 -20.18 -16.90
C VAL A 11 -9.90 -18.94 -17.32
N ALA A 12 -10.17 -17.77 -16.72
CA ALA A 12 -9.45 -16.53 -17.02
C ALA A 12 -7.96 -16.59 -16.62
N LYS A 13 -7.65 -17.24 -15.48
CA LYS A 13 -6.27 -17.49 -15.03
C LYS A 13 -5.52 -18.36 -16.04
N ASN A 14 -6.10 -19.49 -16.42
CA ASN A 14 -5.49 -20.42 -17.38
C ASN A 14 -5.29 -19.77 -18.75
N LYS A 15 -6.27 -18.98 -19.22
CA LYS A 15 -6.13 -18.21 -20.47
C LYS A 15 -4.95 -17.22 -20.42
N THR A 16 -4.77 -16.52 -19.30
CA THR A 16 -3.66 -15.57 -19.14
C THR A 16 -2.31 -16.27 -19.20
N ILE A 17 -2.15 -17.41 -18.51
CA ILE A 17 -0.90 -18.19 -18.55
C ILE A 17 -0.63 -18.69 -19.96
N LEU A 18 -1.65 -19.27 -20.62
CA LEU A 18 -1.53 -19.81 -21.97
C LEU A 18 -1.08 -18.75 -22.98
N ILE A 19 -1.62 -17.53 -22.91
CA ILE A 19 -1.21 -16.42 -23.78
C ILE A 19 0.28 -16.10 -23.61
N HIS A 20 0.80 -16.07 -22.37
CA HIS A 20 2.21 -15.76 -22.14
C HIS A 20 3.14 -16.92 -22.48
N ILE A 21 2.68 -18.18 -22.34
CA ILE A 21 3.40 -19.35 -22.86
C ILE A 21 3.54 -19.25 -24.38
N ILE A 22 2.44 -19.01 -25.10
CA ILE A 22 2.46 -18.88 -26.57
C ILE A 22 3.37 -17.72 -26.98
N LEU A 23 3.25 -16.56 -26.33
CA LEU A 23 4.10 -15.41 -26.60
C LEU A 23 5.59 -15.72 -26.34
N GLY A 24 5.89 -16.39 -25.23
CA GLY A 24 7.27 -16.80 -24.89
C GLY A 24 7.84 -17.77 -25.92
N VAL A 25 7.06 -18.77 -26.34
CA VAL A 25 7.43 -19.70 -27.42
C VAL A 25 7.70 -18.94 -28.71
N VAL A 26 6.82 -18.03 -29.12
CA VAL A 26 6.98 -17.23 -30.34
C VAL A 26 8.27 -16.41 -30.29
N VAL A 27 8.53 -15.71 -29.19
CA VAL A 27 9.75 -14.90 -29.04
C VAL A 27 11.00 -15.77 -29.05
N PHE A 28 11.03 -16.88 -28.30
CA PHE A 28 12.22 -17.72 -28.23
C PHE A 28 12.50 -18.46 -29.54
N TYR A 29 11.45 -18.95 -30.20
CA TYR A 29 11.60 -19.71 -31.43
C TYR A 29 11.85 -18.83 -32.66
N PHE A 30 11.14 -17.71 -32.83
CA PHE A 30 11.27 -16.87 -34.02
C PHE A 30 12.31 -15.75 -33.90
N ILE A 31 12.73 -15.40 -32.68
CA ILE A 31 13.68 -14.29 -32.45
C ILE A 31 14.99 -14.83 -31.87
N PHE A 32 14.97 -15.41 -30.66
CA PHE A 32 16.21 -15.80 -30.01
C PHE A 32 16.94 -16.93 -30.75
N HIS A 33 16.23 -17.96 -31.20
CA HIS A 33 16.84 -19.07 -31.93
C HIS A 33 17.63 -18.60 -33.17
N PRO A 34 17.05 -17.90 -34.17
CA PRO A 34 17.81 -17.43 -35.33
C PRO A 34 18.96 -16.48 -34.96
N ILE A 35 18.77 -15.60 -33.97
CA ILE A 35 19.83 -14.69 -33.52
C ILE A 35 21.01 -15.48 -32.94
N THR A 36 20.76 -16.47 -32.09
CA THR A 36 21.83 -17.31 -31.53
C THR A 36 22.58 -18.07 -32.61
N MET A 37 21.90 -18.51 -33.67
CA MET A 37 22.55 -19.19 -34.80
C MET A 37 23.48 -18.26 -35.60
N VAL A 38 23.13 -16.99 -35.74
CA VAL A 38 24.01 -15.97 -36.34
C VAL A 38 25.22 -15.70 -35.45
N LEU A 39 24.99 -15.54 -34.14
CA LEU A 39 26.06 -15.30 -33.17
C LEU A 39 27.07 -16.46 -33.12
N TYR A 40 26.57 -17.69 -32.98
CA TYR A 40 27.42 -18.88 -32.99
C TYR A 40 28.22 -18.99 -34.29
N TRP A 41 27.62 -18.66 -35.43
CA TRP A 41 28.35 -18.69 -36.70
C TRP A 41 29.56 -17.75 -36.70
N TYR A 42 29.39 -16.52 -36.21
CA TYR A 42 30.51 -15.57 -36.11
C TYR A 42 31.58 -16.01 -35.12
N GLU A 43 31.17 -16.55 -33.96
CA GLU A 43 32.07 -17.03 -32.92
C GLU A 43 32.97 -18.18 -33.44
N PHE A 44 32.40 -19.13 -34.17
CA PHE A 44 33.14 -20.28 -34.67
C PHE A 44 33.97 -20.01 -35.93
N ASN A 45 33.54 -19.11 -36.83
CA ASN A 45 34.26 -18.82 -38.07
C ASN A 45 35.30 -17.69 -37.93
N LYS A 46 35.30 -16.96 -36.80
CA LYS A 46 36.25 -15.87 -36.51
C LYS A 46 36.35 -14.81 -37.61
N GLU A 47 35.30 -14.64 -38.41
CA GLU A 47 35.25 -13.63 -39.47
C GLU A 47 34.96 -12.24 -38.89
N PRO A 48 35.61 -11.17 -39.41
CA PRO A 48 35.29 -9.82 -39.01
C PRO A 48 33.86 -9.44 -39.42
N ILE A 49 33.12 -8.82 -38.50
CA ILE A 49 31.75 -8.37 -38.74
C ILE A 49 31.79 -7.16 -39.68
N THR A 50 31.47 -7.39 -40.96
CA THR A 50 31.30 -6.35 -41.98
C THR A 50 29.81 -6.25 -42.34
N THR A 51 29.33 -5.09 -42.80
CA THR A 51 27.91 -4.91 -43.16
C THR A 51 27.43 -5.94 -44.18
N LYS A 52 28.23 -6.23 -45.22
CA LYS A 52 27.89 -7.21 -46.25
C LYS A 52 27.84 -8.64 -45.70
N SER A 53 28.86 -9.07 -44.95
CA SER A 53 28.89 -10.42 -44.35
C SER A 53 27.76 -10.60 -43.34
N PHE A 54 27.41 -9.55 -42.59
CA PHE A 54 26.32 -9.59 -41.62
C PHE A 54 24.98 -9.91 -42.25
N PHE A 55 24.57 -9.20 -43.31
CA PHE A 55 23.28 -9.46 -43.96
C PHE A 55 23.23 -10.82 -44.67
N GLU A 56 24.35 -11.26 -45.24
CA GLU A 56 24.46 -12.58 -45.88
C GLU A 56 24.29 -13.71 -44.86
N VAL A 57 25.02 -13.64 -43.75
CA VAL A 57 24.96 -14.61 -42.65
C VAL A 57 23.58 -14.58 -41.98
N LEU A 58 23.04 -13.39 -41.73
CA LEU A 58 21.71 -13.22 -41.14
C LEU A 58 20.65 -13.91 -42.00
N SER A 59 20.60 -13.64 -43.30
CA SER A 59 19.62 -14.26 -44.21
C SER A 59 19.79 -15.79 -44.28
N HIS A 60 21.02 -16.27 -44.46
CA HIS A 60 21.27 -17.70 -44.61
C HIS A 60 21.01 -18.48 -43.31
N ARG A 61 21.48 -17.98 -42.17
CA ARG A 61 21.37 -18.68 -40.88
C ARG A 61 19.97 -18.60 -40.28
N THR A 62 19.24 -17.52 -40.50
CA THR A 62 17.82 -17.43 -40.07
C THR A 62 16.99 -18.51 -40.75
N LEU A 63 17.08 -18.67 -42.07
CA LEU A 63 16.37 -19.74 -42.79
C LEU A 63 16.84 -21.14 -42.32
N HIS A 64 18.15 -21.31 -42.11
CA HIS A 64 18.70 -22.58 -41.64
C HIS A 64 18.23 -22.95 -40.22
N SER A 65 17.96 -21.97 -39.36
CA SER A 65 17.46 -22.23 -38.01
C SER A 65 16.10 -22.93 -38.01
N PHE A 66 15.30 -22.79 -39.06
CA PHE A 66 14.00 -23.48 -39.17
C PHE A 66 14.09 -24.82 -39.91
N SER A 67 15.30 -25.29 -40.24
CA SER A 67 15.50 -26.57 -40.93
C SER A 67 15.42 -27.77 -39.99
N TYR A 68 15.14 -28.95 -40.54
CA TYR A 68 15.05 -30.21 -39.78
C TYR A 68 16.35 -30.55 -39.02
N LYS A 69 17.51 -30.08 -39.50
CA LYS A 69 18.81 -30.30 -38.85
C LYS A 69 18.91 -29.60 -37.48
N MET A 70 18.10 -28.55 -37.26
CA MET A 70 18.09 -27.74 -36.04
C MET A 70 16.91 -28.07 -35.12
N LEU A 71 16.29 -29.25 -35.28
CA LEU A 71 15.09 -29.65 -34.55
C LEU A 71 15.34 -29.75 -33.03
N ASN A 72 16.48 -30.26 -32.59
CA ASN A 72 16.82 -30.36 -31.17
C ASN A 72 16.98 -28.98 -30.51
N MET A 73 17.63 -28.03 -31.19
CA MET A 73 17.75 -26.66 -30.71
C MET A 73 16.42 -25.93 -30.71
N SER A 74 15.63 -26.11 -31.78
CA SER A 74 14.26 -25.60 -31.87
C SER A 74 13.40 -26.01 -30.68
N LEU A 75 13.43 -27.31 -30.33
CA LEU A 75 12.73 -27.84 -29.16
C LEU A 75 13.23 -27.20 -27.86
N ALA A 76 14.54 -27.03 -27.70
CA ALA A 76 15.11 -26.37 -26.52
C ALA A 76 14.61 -24.92 -26.36
N PHE A 77 14.58 -24.14 -27.45
CA PHE A 77 14.05 -22.77 -27.43
C PHE A 77 12.54 -22.72 -27.16
N ILE A 78 11.76 -23.67 -27.70
CA ILE A 78 10.32 -23.77 -27.41
C ILE A 78 10.08 -24.07 -25.92
N ILE A 79 10.81 -25.04 -25.35
CA ILE A 79 10.69 -25.40 -23.93
C ILE A 79 11.10 -24.21 -23.05
N MET A 80 12.22 -23.55 -23.36
CA MET A 80 12.71 -22.41 -22.61
C MET A 80 11.75 -21.22 -22.68
N GLY A 81 11.25 -20.90 -23.87
CA GLY A 81 10.25 -19.85 -24.09
C GLY A 81 8.92 -20.14 -23.40
N GLY A 82 8.47 -21.39 -23.44
CA GLY A 82 7.27 -21.83 -22.74
C GLY A 82 7.42 -21.74 -21.22
N ALA A 83 8.55 -22.16 -20.66
CA ALA A 83 8.85 -22.07 -19.23
C ALA A 83 8.90 -20.61 -18.75
N ILE A 84 9.66 -19.75 -19.44
CA ILE A 84 9.77 -18.31 -19.11
C ILE A 84 8.41 -17.61 -19.26
N GLY A 85 7.69 -17.91 -20.35
CA GLY A 85 6.33 -17.42 -20.58
C GLY A 85 5.35 -17.81 -19.48
N ALA A 86 5.41 -19.05 -18.99
CA ALA A 86 4.60 -19.52 -17.87
C ALA A 86 4.92 -18.75 -16.58
N VAL A 87 6.21 -18.57 -16.25
CA VAL A 87 6.66 -17.79 -15.07
C VAL A 87 6.13 -16.36 -15.14
N PHE A 88 6.29 -15.69 -16.29
CA PHE A 88 5.81 -14.33 -16.47
C PHE A 88 4.27 -14.24 -16.41
N GLY A 89 3.56 -15.22 -16.98
CA GLY A 89 2.10 -15.32 -16.87
C GLY A 89 1.63 -15.47 -15.42
N MET A 90 2.29 -16.31 -14.62
CA MET A 90 2.00 -16.46 -13.19
C MET A 90 2.28 -15.16 -12.41
N TYR A 91 3.40 -14.50 -12.68
CA TYR A 91 3.74 -13.21 -12.10
C TYR A 91 2.65 -12.17 -12.37
N ARG A 92 2.20 -12.05 -13.64
CA ARG A 92 1.15 -11.12 -14.05
C ARG A 92 -0.20 -11.37 -13.36
N ILE A 93 -0.55 -12.63 -13.11
CA ILE A 93 -1.78 -12.96 -12.37
C ILE A 93 -1.67 -12.50 -10.92
N LYS A 94 -0.52 -12.76 -10.26
CA LYS A 94 -0.29 -12.38 -8.87
C LYS A 94 -0.35 -10.86 -8.71
N THR A 95 0.31 -10.11 -9.58
CA THR A 95 0.28 -8.64 -9.56
C THR A 95 -1.11 -8.09 -9.85
N LYS A 96 -1.85 -8.63 -10.83
CA LYS A 96 -3.23 -8.22 -11.10
C LYS A 96 -4.17 -8.46 -9.90
N LYS A 97 -4.02 -9.58 -9.20
CA LYS A 97 -4.80 -9.88 -8.00
C LYS A 97 -4.49 -8.88 -6.88
N LEU A 98 -3.21 -8.61 -6.62
CA LEU A 98 -2.78 -7.64 -5.62
C LEU A 98 -3.32 -6.24 -5.93
N ASN A 99 -3.15 -5.77 -7.16
CA ASN A 99 -3.65 -4.47 -7.58
C ASN A 99 -5.18 -4.35 -7.47
N LYS A 100 -5.91 -5.44 -7.72
CA LYS A 100 -7.36 -5.46 -7.50
C LYS A 100 -7.70 -5.26 -6.01
N HIS A 101 -7.06 -5.99 -5.10
CA HIS A 101 -7.30 -5.81 -3.66
C HIS A 101 -6.92 -4.41 -3.20
N LEU A 102 -5.78 -3.87 -3.64
CA LEU A 102 -5.38 -2.48 -3.33
C LEU A 102 -6.40 -1.46 -3.86
N SER A 103 -6.92 -1.65 -5.08
CA SER A 103 -7.94 -0.77 -5.65
C SER A 103 -9.26 -0.80 -4.87
N LEU A 104 -9.63 -1.96 -4.32
CA LEU A 104 -10.82 -2.10 -3.49
C LEU A 104 -10.63 -1.39 -2.15
N LEU A 105 -9.50 -1.62 -1.46
CA LEU A 105 -9.17 -0.93 -0.22
C LEU A 105 -9.16 0.59 -0.38
N LYS A 106 -8.57 1.09 -1.48
CA LYS A 106 -8.58 2.52 -1.79
C LYS A 106 -9.99 3.06 -2.02
N LYS A 107 -10.84 2.30 -2.71
CA LYS A 107 -12.25 2.68 -2.93
C LYS A 107 -13.03 2.71 -1.62
N ASP A 108 -12.83 1.72 -0.75
CA ASP A 108 -13.48 1.63 0.55
C ASP A 108 -13.07 2.81 1.44
N LEU A 109 -11.79 3.18 1.43
CA LEU A 109 -11.31 4.38 2.13
C LEU A 109 -11.93 5.67 1.60
N ILE A 110 -12.03 5.84 0.28
CA ILE A 110 -12.68 7.01 -0.32
C ILE A 110 -14.16 7.06 0.06
N ASN A 111 -14.86 5.92 0.05
CA ASN A 111 -16.25 5.84 0.51
C ASN A 111 -16.38 6.24 1.98
N LEU A 112 -15.44 5.80 2.82
CA LEU A 112 -15.40 6.13 4.24
C LEU A 112 -15.15 7.64 4.46
N ILE A 113 -14.26 8.26 3.67
CA ILE A 113 -14.05 9.71 3.68
C ILE A 113 -15.34 10.45 3.27
N ASN A 114 -16.02 9.97 2.22
CA ASN A 114 -17.28 10.57 1.74
C ASN A 114 -18.45 10.44 2.73
N GLN A 115 -18.42 9.45 3.63
CA GLN A 115 -19.40 9.32 4.71
C GLN A 115 -19.25 10.41 5.78
N GLY A 116 -18.09 11.08 5.85
CA GLY A 116 -17.82 12.13 6.81
C GLY A 116 -17.51 11.63 8.22
N GLU A 117 -17.17 12.57 9.09
CA GLU A 117 -16.86 12.30 10.49
C GLU A 117 -18.06 11.73 11.24
N ASN A 118 -17.79 10.75 12.10
CA ASN A 118 -18.80 10.07 12.90
C ASN A 118 -18.18 9.49 14.18
N GLN A 119 -18.94 8.73 14.96
CA GLN A 119 -18.44 8.17 16.22
C GLN A 119 -17.22 7.26 16.11
N PHE A 120 -16.93 6.72 14.92
CA PHE A 120 -15.79 5.85 14.66
C PHE A 120 -14.75 6.48 13.71
N LEU A 121 -14.97 7.70 13.25
CA LEU A 121 -14.13 8.34 12.24
C LEU A 121 -13.94 9.83 12.53
N GLU A 122 -12.68 10.27 12.60
CA GLU A 122 -12.31 11.67 12.77
C GLU A 122 -11.29 12.06 11.69
N PHE A 123 -11.41 13.27 11.16
CA PHE A 123 -10.44 13.86 10.25
C PHE A 123 -9.59 14.93 10.95
N LYS A 124 -8.31 14.95 10.61
CA LYS A 124 -7.40 16.03 10.98
C LYS A 124 -6.55 16.42 9.79
N SER A 125 -6.39 17.72 9.60
CA SER A 125 -5.61 18.24 8.48
C SER A 125 -4.12 17.95 8.63
N SER A 126 -3.62 17.88 9.86
CA SER A 126 -2.21 17.72 10.17
C SER A 126 -2.01 17.37 11.66
N ILE A 127 -0.81 16.89 12.02
CA ILE A 127 -0.46 16.64 13.43
C ILE A 127 0.14 17.84 14.14
N ARG A 128 0.82 18.74 13.40
CA ARG A 128 1.55 19.87 14.01
C ARG A 128 1.76 21.07 13.11
N PHE A 129 1.35 21.03 11.85
CA PHE A 129 1.30 22.18 10.95
C PHE A 129 -0.07 22.86 10.98
N ASP A 130 -0.10 24.14 11.34
CA ASP A 130 -1.30 24.96 11.32
C ASP A 130 -1.45 25.62 9.94
N TYR A 131 -2.51 25.26 9.20
CA TYR A 131 -2.75 25.76 7.85
C TYR A 131 -3.20 27.24 7.81
N GLN A 132 -3.77 27.76 8.90
CA GLN A 132 -4.18 29.16 8.97
C GLN A 132 -2.99 30.05 9.30
N LEU A 133 -2.19 29.65 10.30
CA LEU A 133 -1.00 30.39 10.74
C LEU A 133 0.25 30.10 9.90
N LYS A 134 0.18 29.08 9.03
CA LYS A 134 1.28 28.58 8.18
C LYS A 134 2.58 28.31 8.93
N LYS A 135 2.47 27.77 10.15
CA LYS A 135 3.61 27.49 11.03
C LYS A 135 3.39 26.23 11.85
N VAL A 136 4.46 25.76 12.47
CA VAL A 136 4.40 24.68 13.46
C VAL A 136 3.59 25.15 14.67
N ASN A 137 2.59 24.36 15.02
CA ASN A 137 1.75 24.52 16.20
C ASN A 137 1.75 23.20 16.99
N VAL A 138 2.46 23.18 18.12
CA VAL A 138 2.60 21.99 18.97
C VAL A 138 1.29 21.64 19.68
N ASP A 139 0.37 22.60 19.82
CA ASP A 139 -0.91 22.35 20.49
C ASP A 139 -1.79 21.39 19.69
N LEU A 140 -1.60 21.32 18.36
CA LEU A 140 -2.25 20.33 17.50
C LEU A 140 -1.88 18.89 17.88
N GLU A 141 -0.67 18.66 18.39
CA GLU A 141 -0.27 17.32 18.88
C GLU A 141 -1.16 16.87 20.04
N THR A 142 -1.55 17.81 20.91
CA THR A 142 -2.47 17.53 22.02
C THR A 142 -3.87 17.23 21.49
N VAL A 143 -4.31 17.86 20.40
CA VAL A 143 -5.60 17.56 19.75
C VAL A 143 -5.61 16.13 19.19
N ILE A 144 -4.51 15.68 18.60
CA ILE A 144 -4.33 14.29 18.17
C ILE A 144 -4.46 13.34 19.37
N ALA A 145 -3.75 13.62 20.47
CA ALA A 145 -3.81 12.79 21.68
C ALA A 145 -5.23 12.71 22.28
N LYS A 146 -5.94 13.84 22.38
CA LYS A 146 -7.34 13.88 22.84
C LYS A 146 -8.25 13.01 22.00
N THR A 147 -8.07 13.05 20.68
CA THR A 147 -8.86 12.24 19.74
C THR A 147 -8.61 10.75 19.96
N ILE A 148 -7.34 10.34 20.08
CA ILE A 148 -6.95 8.95 20.32
C ILE A 148 -7.55 8.45 21.64
N VAL A 149 -7.39 9.20 22.74
CA VAL A 149 -7.98 8.85 24.04
C VAL A 149 -9.50 8.76 23.96
N GLY A 150 -10.15 9.70 23.26
CA GLY A 150 -11.60 9.66 23.04
C GLY A 150 -12.06 8.38 22.36
N PHE A 151 -11.31 7.86 21.39
CA PHE A 151 -11.59 6.57 20.75
C PHE A 151 -11.31 5.37 21.68
N MET A 152 -10.17 5.37 22.38
CA MET A 152 -9.80 4.32 23.33
C MET A 152 -10.86 4.10 24.41
N ASN A 153 -11.38 5.19 24.98
CA ASN A 153 -12.41 5.18 26.02
C ASN A 153 -13.84 4.94 25.49
N ALA A 154 -14.03 4.98 24.18
CA ALA A 154 -15.31 4.73 23.54
C ALA A 154 -15.35 3.31 22.96
N LYS A 155 -15.55 3.18 21.65
CA LYS A 155 -15.67 1.89 20.94
C LYS A 155 -14.51 1.64 19.97
N GLY A 156 -13.39 2.35 20.15
CA GLY A 156 -12.34 2.46 19.14
C GLY A 156 -12.77 3.33 17.96
N GLY A 157 -11.91 3.41 16.94
CA GLY A 157 -12.18 4.17 15.72
C GLY A 157 -10.94 4.45 14.90
N LYS A 158 -11.10 5.23 13.83
CA LYS A 158 -10.04 5.64 12.92
C LYS A 158 -9.89 7.14 12.93
N LEU A 159 -8.66 7.60 13.13
CA LEU A 159 -8.26 8.98 12.90
C LEU A 159 -7.51 9.05 11.57
N ILE A 160 -8.04 9.82 10.61
CA ILE A 160 -7.38 10.04 9.32
C ILE A 160 -6.75 11.43 9.31
N ILE A 161 -5.45 11.47 9.02
CA ILE A 161 -4.63 12.68 9.04
C ILE A 161 -4.18 13.02 7.61
N GLY A 162 -4.18 14.31 7.28
CA GLY A 162 -3.93 14.83 5.95
C GLY A 162 -5.21 15.10 5.15
N ILE A 163 -6.36 15.20 5.84
CA ILE A 163 -7.68 15.49 5.26
C ILE A 163 -8.33 16.63 6.05
N ASN A 164 -9.00 17.56 5.37
CA ASN A 164 -9.75 18.61 6.05
C ASN A 164 -11.18 18.18 6.40
N ASP A 165 -11.89 19.01 7.17
CA ASP A 165 -13.26 18.73 7.63
C ASP A 165 -14.27 18.57 6.47
N LYS A 166 -13.92 19.00 5.25
CA LYS A 166 -14.73 18.84 4.03
C LYS A 166 -14.38 17.57 3.24
N GLY A 167 -13.50 16.71 3.77
CA GLY A 167 -13.03 15.50 3.10
C GLY A 167 -12.02 15.73 1.98
N GLN A 168 -11.47 16.94 1.83
CA GLN A 168 -10.44 17.21 0.83
C GLN A 168 -9.08 16.73 1.31
N VAL A 169 -8.36 16.02 0.44
CA VAL A 169 -7.03 15.49 0.73
C VAL A 169 -6.01 16.63 0.63
N LEU A 170 -5.40 16.96 1.77
CA LEU A 170 -4.32 17.94 1.89
C LEU A 170 -2.93 17.29 1.78
N GLY A 171 -2.82 16.05 2.26
CA GLY A 171 -1.55 15.33 2.37
C GLY A 171 -0.75 15.66 3.63
N LEU A 172 0.41 15.00 3.76
CA LEU A 172 1.28 15.10 4.94
C LEU A 172 2.59 15.88 4.71
N GLU A 173 2.79 16.43 3.50
CA GLU A 173 4.05 17.10 3.13
C GLU A 173 4.42 18.26 4.06
N ASN A 174 3.43 19.04 4.48
CA ASN A 174 3.67 20.13 5.43
C ASN A 174 4.18 19.60 6.77
N ASP A 175 3.61 18.51 7.28
CA ASP A 175 4.07 17.88 8.51
C ASP A 175 5.46 17.28 8.34
N TYR A 176 5.74 16.56 7.24
CA TYR A 176 7.07 15.97 6.95
C TYR A 176 8.17 17.02 7.03
N ASN A 177 7.94 18.21 6.47
CA ASN A 177 8.91 19.30 6.47
C ASN A 177 9.24 19.84 7.87
N THR A 178 8.39 19.61 8.87
CA THR A 178 8.64 20.01 10.26
C THR A 178 9.49 19.01 11.04
N LEU A 179 9.70 17.80 10.49
CA LEU A 179 10.33 16.68 11.18
C LEU A 179 11.83 16.58 10.84
N LYS A 180 12.58 15.93 11.72
CA LYS A 180 14.01 15.64 11.48
C LYS A 180 14.17 14.68 10.29
N LEU A 181 13.39 13.60 10.28
CA LEU A 181 13.24 12.70 9.15
C LEU A 181 12.00 13.15 8.37
N LYS A 182 12.22 13.72 7.18
CA LYS A 182 11.18 14.32 6.35
C LYS A 182 10.48 13.28 5.46
N ASN A 183 10.02 12.20 6.06
CA ASN A 183 9.43 11.06 5.36
C ASN A 183 8.37 10.36 6.23
N ILE A 184 7.79 9.30 5.67
CA ILE A 184 6.78 8.45 6.33
C ILE A 184 7.28 7.93 7.68
N ASP A 185 8.50 7.40 7.74
CA ASP A 185 9.08 6.84 8.96
C ASP A 185 9.19 7.89 10.08
N GLY A 186 9.62 9.11 9.74
CA GLY A 186 9.71 10.22 10.68
C GLY A 186 8.34 10.63 11.23
N PHE A 187 7.31 10.60 10.38
CA PHE A 187 5.95 10.92 10.77
C PHE A 187 5.34 9.84 11.67
N GLU A 188 5.54 8.57 11.33
CA GLU A 188 5.10 7.44 12.16
C GLU A 188 5.75 7.49 13.54
N GLN A 189 7.07 7.71 13.60
CA GLN A 189 7.78 7.91 14.87
C GLN A 189 7.19 9.07 15.67
N LYS A 190 6.83 10.17 15.00
CA LYS A 190 6.23 11.33 15.66
C LYS A 190 4.85 11.01 16.25
N ILE A 191 4.01 10.23 15.56
CA ILE A 191 2.72 9.76 16.12
C ILE A 191 2.94 8.97 17.41
N TYR A 192 3.84 7.99 17.41
CA TYR A 192 4.13 7.21 18.61
C TYR A 192 4.77 8.03 19.74
N GLN A 193 5.55 9.07 19.40
CA GLN A 193 6.05 10.03 20.39
C GLN A 193 4.92 10.84 21.02
N ILE A 194 3.94 11.28 20.22
CA ILE A 194 2.75 12.00 20.73
C ILE A 194 1.99 11.08 21.69
N ILE A 195 1.70 9.85 21.31
CA ILE A 195 1.01 8.86 22.16
C ILE A 195 1.79 8.62 23.46
N SER A 196 3.09 8.33 23.35
CA SER A 196 3.94 8.06 24.51
C SER A 196 4.03 9.25 25.46
N LYS A 197 4.05 10.48 24.92
CA LYS A 197 4.19 11.71 25.70
C LYS A 197 2.89 12.12 26.39
N PHE A 198 1.77 12.05 25.67
CA PHE A 198 0.49 12.61 26.13
C PHE A 198 -0.47 11.57 26.69
N ILE A 199 -0.23 10.27 26.50
CA ILE A 199 -1.16 9.23 26.94
C ILE A 199 -0.42 8.21 27.80
N GLY A 200 0.63 7.62 27.25
CA GLY A 200 1.44 6.58 27.89
C GLY A 200 1.99 5.61 26.84
N LYS A 201 3.18 5.06 27.09
CA LYS A 201 3.88 4.20 26.12
C LYS A 201 3.16 2.85 25.94
N GLU A 202 2.53 2.36 26.99
CA GLU A 202 1.72 1.14 27.01
C GLU A 202 0.55 1.19 26.03
N TYR A 203 0.02 2.38 25.74
CA TYR A 203 -1.10 2.58 24.83
C TYR A 203 -0.72 2.45 23.36
N CYS A 204 0.57 2.49 23.02
CA CYS A 204 1.05 2.25 21.65
C CYS A 204 0.65 0.85 21.14
N ALA A 205 0.44 -0.13 22.03
CA ALA A 205 0.03 -1.48 21.65
C ALA A 205 -1.42 -1.56 21.10
N TYR A 206 -2.24 -0.53 21.36
CA TYR A 206 -3.64 -0.43 20.90
C TYR A 206 -3.77 0.45 19.65
N ILE A 207 -2.64 0.81 19.04
CA ILE A 207 -2.58 1.71 17.90
C ILE A 207 -1.91 1.00 16.74
N THR A 208 -2.58 0.99 15.59
CA THR A 208 -1.96 0.61 14.31
C THR A 208 -1.93 1.81 13.39
N VAL A 209 -0.73 2.21 12.98
CA VAL A 209 -0.53 3.31 12.02
C VAL A 209 -0.26 2.71 10.64
N PHE A 210 -0.93 3.22 9.62
CA PHE A 210 -0.63 2.89 8.23
C PHE A 210 -0.87 4.06 7.30
N PHE A 211 -0.25 4.02 6.13
CA PHE A 211 -0.25 5.12 5.17
C PHE A 211 -0.90 4.69 3.86
N GLN A 212 -1.62 5.61 3.24
CA GLN A 212 -2.26 5.38 1.95
C GLN A 212 -2.07 6.61 1.05
N GLU A 213 -1.80 6.37 -0.23
CA GLU A 213 -1.69 7.44 -1.22
C GLU A 213 -3.02 7.64 -1.96
N ILE A 214 -3.56 8.86 -1.88
CA ILE A 214 -4.76 9.33 -2.60
C ILE A 214 -4.35 10.56 -3.42
N GLU A 215 -4.62 10.55 -4.73
CA GLU A 215 -4.31 11.69 -5.61
C GLU A 215 -2.85 12.20 -5.52
N LYS A 216 -1.88 11.30 -5.35
CA LYS A 216 -0.44 11.60 -5.15
C LYS A 216 -0.08 12.23 -3.81
N ASN A 217 -1.06 12.39 -2.92
CA ASN A 217 -0.87 12.85 -1.56
C ASN A 217 -0.93 11.65 -0.61
N SER A 218 0.09 11.52 0.24
CA SER A 218 0.09 10.56 1.34
C SER A 218 -0.84 11.04 2.44
N ILE A 219 -1.69 10.16 2.95
CA ILE A 219 -2.47 10.34 4.18
C ILE A 219 -2.07 9.28 5.20
N CYS A 220 -2.30 9.57 6.47
CA CYS A 220 -2.05 8.65 7.57
C CYS A 220 -3.38 8.21 8.18
N ILE A 221 -3.52 6.91 8.43
CA ILE A 221 -4.64 6.34 9.16
C ILE A 221 -4.09 5.77 10.45
N VAL A 222 -4.65 6.24 11.56
CA VAL A 222 -4.38 5.74 12.91
C VAL A 222 -5.61 4.95 13.33
N ASP A 223 -5.47 3.62 13.34
CA ASP A 223 -6.49 2.71 13.86
C ASP A 223 -6.33 2.58 15.37
N VAL A 224 -7.40 2.87 16.10
CA VAL A 224 -7.42 2.93 17.55
C VAL A 224 -8.35 1.87 18.09
N GLU A 225 -7.79 0.93 18.84
CA GLU A 225 -8.57 -0.10 19.53
C GLU A 225 -9.18 0.44 20.84
N LYS A 226 -10.33 -0.09 21.23
CA LYS A 226 -10.91 0.16 22.54
C LYS A 226 -10.01 -0.45 23.62
N THR A 227 -9.72 0.31 24.67
CA THR A 227 -8.96 -0.18 25.83
C THR A 227 -9.90 -0.69 26.92
N LYS A 228 -9.44 -1.68 27.70
CA LYS A 228 -10.18 -2.14 28.89
C LYS A 228 -10.00 -1.21 30.08
N GLU A 229 -8.80 -0.64 30.20
CA GLU A 229 -8.50 0.37 31.20
C GLU A 229 -8.73 1.77 30.64
N PRO A 230 -9.15 2.73 31.48
CA PRO A 230 -9.40 4.10 31.06
C PRO A 230 -8.09 4.79 30.64
N ALA A 231 -8.08 5.36 29.44
CA ALA A 231 -7.01 6.20 28.93
C ALA A 231 -7.23 7.66 29.33
N TYR A 232 -6.14 8.39 29.56
CA TYR A 232 -6.16 9.81 29.93
C TYR A 232 -5.18 10.59 29.07
N VAL A 233 -5.47 11.87 28.84
CA VAL A 233 -4.47 12.80 28.28
C VAL A 233 -3.72 13.47 29.44
N ILE A 234 -2.39 13.45 29.36
CA ILE A 234 -1.46 14.02 30.32
C ILE A 234 -0.87 15.30 29.71
N THR A 235 -1.18 16.44 30.34
CA THR A 235 -0.62 17.75 29.95
C THR A 235 -0.03 18.43 31.18
N GLY A 236 1.30 18.40 31.30
CA GLY A 236 1.98 18.89 32.50
C GLY A 236 1.60 18.04 33.72
N SER A 237 1.06 18.67 34.75
CA SER A 237 0.55 17.99 35.95
C SER A 237 -0.90 17.50 35.83
N ASN A 238 -1.62 17.91 34.78
CA ASN A 238 -3.05 17.64 34.65
C ASN A 238 -3.28 16.37 33.85
N THR A 239 -4.12 15.49 34.39
CA THR A 239 -4.68 14.34 33.69
C THR A 239 -6.15 14.60 33.40
N THR A 240 -6.59 14.35 32.17
CA THR A 240 -7.99 14.60 31.77
C THR A 240 -8.54 13.41 31.03
N PHE A 241 -9.71 12.95 31.47
CA PHE A 241 -10.46 11.90 30.81
C PHE A 241 -11.25 12.50 29.65
N TYR A 242 -11.09 11.96 28.46
CA TYR A 242 -11.86 12.35 27.28
C TYR A 242 -12.72 11.19 26.81
N LEU A 243 -13.96 11.48 26.47
CA LEU A 243 -14.90 10.51 25.89
C LEU A 243 -15.40 11.02 24.55
N ARG A 244 -15.40 10.15 23.54
CA ARG A 244 -16.05 10.45 22.27
C ARG A 244 -17.54 10.11 22.36
N THR A 245 -18.38 11.09 22.02
CA THR A 245 -19.84 10.96 21.98
C THR A 245 -20.35 11.57 20.69
N GLY A 246 -20.89 10.74 19.79
CA GLY A 246 -21.20 11.16 18.42
C GLY A 246 -19.92 11.59 17.69
N ASN A 247 -19.93 12.74 17.03
CA ASN A 247 -18.77 13.29 16.33
C ASN A 247 -17.89 14.21 17.20
N SER A 248 -18.09 14.24 18.52
CA SER A 248 -17.38 15.17 19.41
C SER A 248 -16.63 14.43 20.51
N THR A 249 -15.43 14.92 20.84
CA THR A 249 -14.65 14.43 21.98
C THR A 249 -14.71 15.46 23.09
N ARG A 250 -15.26 15.07 24.25
CA ARG A 250 -15.50 15.98 25.39
C ARG A 250 -14.70 15.55 26.60
N PRO A 251 -14.13 16.51 27.36
CA PRO A 251 -13.57 16.20 28.67
C PRO A 251 -14.71 15.86 29.64
N LEU A 252 -14.51 14.85 30.48
CA LEU A 252 -15.40 14.56 31.59
C LEU A 252 -14.80 15.08 32.90
N SER A 253 -15.66 15.55 33.80
CA SER A 253 -15.28 15.78 35.18
C SER A 253 -14.92 14.46 35.86
N ILE A 254 -14.19 14.53 36.98
CA ILE A 254 -13.82 13.34 37.76
C ILE A 254 -15.04 12.50 38.13
N LYS A 255 -16.14 13.16 38.53
CA LYS A 255 -17.40 12.49 38.91
C LYS A 255 -18.02 11.75 37.72
N GLU A 256 -18.08 12.39 36.56
CA GLU A 256 -18.62 11.79 35.34
C GLU A 256 -17.75 10.63 34.84
N ALA A 257 -16.43 10.78 34.88
CA ALA A 257 -15.49 9.73 34.46
C ALA A 257 -15.62 8.48 35.35
N ILE A 258 -15.64 8.64 36.68
CA ILE A 258 -15.83 7.52 37.61
C ILE A 258 -17.18 6.84 37.37
N HIS A 259 -18.25 7.62 37.19
CA HIS A 259 -19.58 7.07 36.92
C HIS A 259 -19.59 6.25 35.62
N PHE A 260 -18.99 6.78 34.55
CA PHE A 260 -18.89 6.10 33.26
C PHE A 260 -18.08 4.80 33.35
N ILE A 261 -16.91 4.84 33.99
CA ILE A 261 -16.02 3.67 34.14
C ILE A 261 -16.72 2.55 34.92
N ASN A 262 -17.46 2.90 35.97
CA ASN A 262 -18.21 1.90 36.75
C ASN A 262 -19.34 1.27 35.92
N MET A 263 -20.09 2.07 35.16
CA MET A 263 -21.12 1.56 34.25
C MET A 263 -20.55 0.59 33.21
N GLU A 264 -19.38 0.88 32.63
CA GLU A 264 -18.77 -0.02 31.65
C GLU A 264 -18.24 -1.32 32.25
N ARG A 265 -17.84 -1.33 33.53
CA ARG A 265 -17.33 -2.54 34.22
C ARG A 265 -18.42 -3.52 34.62
N GLU A 266 -19.67 -3.07 34.69
CA GLU A 266 -20.83 -3.91 35.05
C GLU A 266 -21.43 -4.66 33.84
N ILE A 267 -20.94 -4.41 32.62
CA ILE A 267 -21.38 -5.01 31.35
C ILE A 267 -20.39 -6.08 30.90
#